data_AF-A0A7X8KW01-F1
#
_entry.id   AF-A0A7X8KW01-F1
#
_cell.length_a   1.000
_cell.length_b   1.000
_cell.length_c   1.000
_cell.angle_alpha   90.00
_cell.angle_beta   90.00
_cell.angle_gamma   90.00
#
_symmetry.space_group_name_H-M   'P 1'
#
loop_
_entity.id
_entity.type
_entity.pdbx_description
1 polymer ?
#
loop_
_entity_poly.entity_id
_entity_poly.type
_entity_poly.pdbx_seq_one_letter_code
_entity_poly.pdbx_strand_id
1 'polypeptide(L)'
;MIAANAKWDKDFKLDGIIDKFLEHILDEKPVTARQCIQLLPMIAEGKPNLKEKIVSALLKADPKKYKETILIFKDIEKSLELIGKI
;
A
#
# COMPACT_ATOMS: atom_id res chain seq x y z
N MET A 1 -2.03 18.49 -9.43
CA MET A 1 -0.96 17.49 -9.54
C MET A 1 -1.58 16.22 -10.09
N ILE A 2 -1.03 15.71 -11.19
CA ILE A 2 -1.66 14.76 -12.11
C ILE A 2 -1.71 13.37 -11.45
N ALA A 3 -2.82 13.00 -10.80
CA ALA A 3 -2.97 11.70 -10.14
C ALA A 3 -4.22 10.91 -10.60
N ALA A 4 -4.80 11.29 -11.75
CA ALA A 4 -5.97 10.61 -12.32
C ALA A 4 -5.68 9.87 -13.64
N ASN A 5 -4.47 10.02 -14.22
CA ASN A 5 -4.12 9.42 -15.52
C ASN A 5 -3.20 8.19 -15.44
N ALA A 6 -2.82 7.73 -14.24
CA ALA A 6 -2.21 6.42 -14.08
C ALA A 6 -3.33 5.37 -14.03
N LYS A 7 -3.98 5.14 -15.17
CA LYS A 7 -4.60 3.84 -15.45
C LYS A 7 -3.45 2.84 -15.33
N TRP A 8 -3.40 2.19 -14.18
CA TRP A 8 -2.29 1.41 -13.67
C TRP A 8 -1.71 0.51 -14.76
N ASP A 9 -0.40 0.62 -14.93
CA ASP A 9 0.45 0.04 -15.98
C ASP A 9 -0.14 -1.28 -16.54
N LYS A 10 -0.63 -1.20 -17.78
CA LYS A 10 -1.09 -2.35 -18.58
C LYS A 10 0.05 -3.33 -18.93
N ASP A 11 1.28 -2.95 -18.61
CA ASP A 11 2.47 -3.74 -18.75
C ASP A 11 2.74 -4.43 -17.41
N PHE A 12 3.20 -5.68 -17.42
CA PHE A 12 3.54 -6.49 -16.25
C PHE A 12 4.60 -5.88 -15.29
N LYS A 13 5.01 -4.62 -15.49
CA LYS A 13 5.95 -3.88 -14.64
C LYS A 13 5.50 -3.78 -13.19
N LEU A 14 4.18 -3.70 -12.94
CA LEU A 14 3.70 -3.59 -11.56
C LEU A 14 4.03 -4.82 -10.71
N ASP A 15 3.97 -6.02 -11.30
CA ASP A 15 4.32 -7.27 -10.61
C ASP A 15 5.82 -7.34 -10.29
N GLY A 16 6.68 -6.74 -11.12
CA GLY A 16 8.12 -6.68 -10.87
C GLY A 16 8.55 -5.59 -9.87
N ILE A 17 7.71 -4.58 -9.64
CA ILE A 17 8.01 -3.47 -8.71
C ILE A 17 7.20 -3.57 -7.41
N ILE A 18 6.17 -4.43 -7.31
CA ILE A 18 5.33 -4.51 -6.12
C ILE A 18 6.16 -4.90 -4.89
N ASP A 19 7.13 -5.79 -5.03
CA ASP A 19 8.04 -6.13 -3.93
C ASP A 19 8.78 -4.90 -3.42
N LYS A 20 9.40 -4.12 -4.32
CA LYS A 20 10.09 -2.87 -3.97
C LYS A 20 9.15 -1.82 -3.40
N PHE A 21 7.94 -1.72 -3.95
CA PHE A 21 6.92 -0.81 -3.45
C PHE A 21 6.50 -1.17 -2.02
N LEU A 22 6.37 -2.47 -1.73
CA LEU A 22 6.04 -2.97 -0.41
C LEU A 22 7.17 -2.73 0.60
N GLU A 23 8.43 -2.65 0.18
CA GLU A 23 9.53 -2.20 1.06
C GLU A 23 9.34 -0.75 1.56
N HIS A 24 8.66 0.11 0.78
CA HIS A 24 8.40 1.51 1.13
C HIS A 24 7.14 1.74 1.97
N ILE A 25 6.35 0.72 2.30
CA ILE A 25 5.18 0.89 3.21
C ILE A 25 5.63 1.27 4.62
N LEU A 26 6.90 1.00 4.94
CA LEU A 26 7.59 1.46 6.13
C LEU A 26 8.77 2.36 5.73
N ASP A 27 8.60 3.31 4.81
CA ASP A 27 9.64 4.28 4.45
C ASP A 27 10.11 5.12 5.65
N GLU A 28 11.36 5.58 5.71
CA GLU A 28 11.82 6.43 6.82
C GLU A 28 10.96 7.67 7.03
N LYS A 29 10.37 8.19 5.94
CA LYS A 29 9.46 9.33 6.01
C LYS A 29 8.02 8.83 6.24
N PRO A 30 7.37 9.19 7.36
CA PRO A 30 6.00 8.73 7.65
C PRO A 30 4.99 9.18 6.59
N VAL A 31 5.21 10.35 5.97
CA VAL A 31 4.35 10.85 4.88
C VAL A 31 4.44 9.97 3.63
N THR A 32 5.62 9.44 3.32
CA THR A 32 5.81 8.52 2.19
C THR A 32 5.13 7.18 2.50
N ALA A 33 5.37 6.61 3.69
CA ALA A 33 4.75 5.37 4.14
C ALA A 33 3.22 5.42 4.03
N ARG A 34 2.60 6.49 4.53
CA ARG A 34 1.14 6.68 4.49
C ARG A 34 0.59 6.74 3.07
N GLN A 35 1.22 7.50 2.19
CA GLN A 35 0.81 7.58 0.79
C GLN A 35 0.93 6.22 0.08
N CYS A 36 2.02 5.48 0.34
CA CYS A 36 2.19 4.13 -0.20
C CYS A 36 1.04 3.21 0.26
N ILE A 37 0.72 3.22 1.56
CA ILE A 37 -0.37 2.42 2.13
C ILE A 37 -1.71 2.74 1.47
N GLN A 38 -2.04 4.02 1.34
CA GLN A 38 -3.32 4.47 0.76
C GLN A 38 -3.50 4.11 -0.73
N LEU A 39 -2.41 3.86 -1.46
CA LEU A 39 -2.46 3.44 -2.86
C LEU A 39 -2.71 1.93 -3.02
N LEU A 40 -2.36 1.12 -2.02
CA LEU A 40 -2.45 -0.35 -2.07
C LEU A 40 -3.85 -0.91 -2.39
N PRO A 41 -4.96 -0.33 -1.90
CA PRO A 41 -6.30 -0.80 -2.26
C PRO A 41 -6.60 -0.66 -3.75
N MET A 42 -6.17 0.45 -4.36
CA MET A 42 -6.33 0.70 -5.79
C MET A 42 -5.52 -0.32 -6.62
N ILE A 43 -4.35 -0.76 -6.11
CA ILE A 43 -3.56 -1.84 -6.73
C ILE A 43 -4.31 -3.16 -6.67
N ALA A 44 -4.82 -3.50 -5.49
CA ALA A 44 -5.52 -4.76 -5.27
C ALA A 44 -6.80 -4.86 -6.11
N GLU A 45 -7.48 -3.74 -6.35
CA GLU A 45 -8.64 -3.66 -7.25
C GLU A 45 -8.24 -3.92 -8.72
N GLY A 46 -7.16 -3.30 -9.19
CA GLY A 46 -6.67 -3.48 -10.56
C GLY A 46 -5.97 -4.83 -10.82
N LYS A 47 -5.39 -5.43 -9.78
CA LYS A 47 -4.63 -6.69 -9.85
C LYS A 47 -4.97 -7.61 -8.67
N PRO A 48 -6.04 -8.41 -8.77
CA PRO A 48 -6.45 -9.31 -7.69
C PRO A 48 -5.38 -10.34 -7.31
N ASN A 49 -4.49 -10.72 -8.24
CA ASN A 49 -3.34 -11.62 -7.96
C ASN A 49 -2.36 -11.04 -6.92
N LEU A 50 -2.30 -9.71 -6.79
CA LEU A 50 -1.43 -9.03 -5.82
C LEU A 50 -2.13 -8.80 -4.47
N LYS A 51 -3.46 -9.01 -4.40
CA LYS A 51 -4.28 -8.74 -3.21
C LYS A 51 -3.72 -9.44 -1.98
N GLU A 52 -3.48 -10.74 -2.06
CA GLU A 52 -2.96 -11.51 -0.93
C GLU A 52 -1.58 -11.01 -0.48
N LYS A 53 -0.70 -10.69 -1.42
CA LYS A 53 0.66 -10.19 -1.12
C LYS A 53 0.62 -8.84 -0.42
N ILE A 54 -0.19 -7.92 -0.94
CA ILE A 54 -0.42 -6.58 -0.36
C ILE A 54 -0.95 -6.69 1.07
N VAL A 55 -1.98 -7.50 1.24
CA VAL A 55 -2.60 -7.79 2.52
C VAL A 55 -1.59 -8.34 3.53
N SER A 56 -0.79 -9.33 3.12
CA SER A 56 0.22 -9.94 3.99
C SER A 56 1.28 -8.93 4.40
N ALA A 57 1.67 -8.02 3.51
CA ALA A 57 2.60 -6.94 3.82
C ALA A 57 2.01 -5.92 4.79
N LEU A 58 0.75 -5.50 4.57
CA LEU A 58 0.03 -4.58 5.48
C LEU A 58 -0.11 -5.15 6.89
N LEU A 59 -0.42 -6.45 7.03
CA LEU A 59 -0.52 -7.11 8.34
C LEU A 59 0.82 -7.29 9.04
N LYS A 60 1.91 -7.41 8.28
CA LYS A 60 3.29 -7.50 8.81
C LYS A 60 3.90 -6.12 9.07
N ALA A 61 3.30 -5.05 8.55
CA ALA A 61 3.81 -3.70 8.72
C ALA A 61 3.68 -3.28 10.19
N ASP A 62 4.81 -3.03 10.84
CA ASP A 62 4.86 -2.53 12.21
C ASP A 62 5.41 -1.09 12.21
N PRO A 63 4.52 -0.07 12.25
CA PRO A 63 4.92 1.33 12.22
C PRO A 63 5.40 1.88 13.57
N LYS A 64 5.77 1.05 14.56
CA LYS A 64 6.21 1.54 15.89
C LYS A 64 7.45 2.43 15.86
N LYS A 65 8.19 2.43 14.75
CA LYS A 65 9.35 3.30 14.54
C LYS A 65 9.00 4.78 14.37
N TYR A 66 7.75 5.12 14.05
CA TYR A 66 7.33 6.51 13.88
C TYR A 66 6.83 7.12 15.19
N LYS A 67 6.86 8.46 15.30
CA LYS A 67 6.12 9.16 16.35
C LYS A 67 4.61 9.18 16.07
N GLU A 68 4.22 9.19 14.79
CA GLU A 68 2.83 9.33 14.33
C GLU A 68 2.18 7.97 14.01
N THR A 69 2.54 6.94 14.75
CA THR A 69 2.15 5.53 14.57
C THR A 69 0.63 5.33 14.46
N ILE A 70 -0.16 6.11 15.19
CA ILE A 70 -1.63 6.02 15.22
C ILE A 70 -2.24 6.31 13.83
N LEU A 71 -1.70 7.30 13.11
CA LEU A 71 -2.21 7.67 11.79
C LEU A 71 -1.91 6.57 10.77
N ILE A 72 -0.72 5.97 10.86
CA ILE A 72 -0.28 4.92 9.95
C ILE A 72 -1.10 3.65 10.19
N PHE A 73 -1.38 3.28 11.44
CA PHE A 73 -2.29 2.18 11.74
C PHE A 73 -3.69 2.39 11.15
N LYS A 74 -4.25 3.60 11.29
CA LYS A 74 -5.54 3.93 10.66
C LYS A 74 -5.51 3.81 9.13
N ASP A 75 -4.43 4.24 8.50
CA ASP A 75 -4.26 4.09 7.05
C ASP A 75 -4.15 2.60 6.64
N ILE A 76 -3.49 1.77 7.46
CA ILE A 76 -3.42 0.30 7.24
C ILE A 76 -4.80 -0.34 7.37
N GLU A 77 -5.52 -0.07 8.46
CA GLU A 77 -6.87 -0.61 8.70
C GLU A 77 -7.82 -0.24 7.56
N LYS A 78 -7.87 1.05 7.21
CA LYS A 78 -8.71 1.53 6.11
C LYS A 78 -8.35 0.87 4.78
N SER A 79 -7.06 0.61 4.54
CA SER A 79 -6.61 -0.09 3.33
C SER A 79 -7.08 -1.54 3.32
N LEU A 80 -7.05 -2.23 4.45
CA LEU A 80 -7.55 -3.61 4.57
C LEU A 80 -9.07 -3.70 4.39
N GLU A 81 -9.82 -2.73 4.91
CA GLU A 81 -11.27 -2.60 4.69
C GLU A 81 -11.59 -2.40 3.21
N LEU A 82 -10.91 -1.47 2.53
CA LEU A 82 -11.11 -1.20 1.10
C LEU A 82 -10.75 -2.40 0.22
N ILE A 83 -9.76 -3.19 0.63
CA ILE A 83 -9.39 -4.45 -0.06
C ILE A 83 -10.45 -5.54 0.19
N GLY A 84 -11.31 -5.40 1.19
CA GLY A 84 -12.34 -6.36 1.56
C GLY A 84 -11.78 -7.57 2.31
N LYS A 85 -10.85 -7.32 3.24
CA LYS A 85 -10.34 -8.37 4.14
C LYS A 85 -10.97 -8.34 5.54
N ILE A 86 -11.48 -7.19 5.95
CA ILE A 86 -12.09 -6.91 7.26
C ILE A 86 -13.39 -6.17 7.01
#